data_AF-A0A1Q9F3K4-F1
#
_entry.id   AF-A0A1Q9F3K4-F1
#
_cell.length_a   1.000
_cell.length_b   1.000
_cell.length_c   1.000
_cell.angle_alpha   90.00
_cell.angle_beta   90.00
_cell.angle_gamma   90.00
#
_symmetry.space_group_name_H-M   'P 1'
#
loop_
_entity.id
_entity.type
_entity.pdbx_description
1 polymer ?
#
loop_
_entity_poly.entity_id
_entity_poly.type
_entity_poly.pdbx_seq_one_letter_code
_entity_poly.pdbx_strand_id
1 'polypeptide(L)'
;MPAHLLCCIAPLFRDAILSENVLKDRRLHPRKDPCTTVISFSHFLPRQELLPEKRLLYFPPIAKAVGSRHLGERIRALAPDLHIFGHTHYGWSTQLDGTRYLQACVAYPRERSDRPFSIYCRGEAGAASAPPLLVYSHPGRNFPAYEGFWSKYYEEHPRRPQDLQWIYRPPRNQASVTAAVRRFVGGQRGLVTDEGISALL
;
A
#
# COMPACT_ATOMS: atom_id res chain seq x y z
N MET A 1 21.73 20.55 -15.10
CA MET A 1 21.93 19.97 -13.75
C MET A 1 20.59 19.45 -13.28
N PRO A 2 20.44 18.14 -12.98
CA PRO A 2 19.11 17.57 -12.76
C PRO A 2 18.63 17.92 -11.35
N ALA A 3 17.46 18.56 -11.29
CA ALA A 3 16.76 18.85 -10.06
C ALA A 3 16.12 17.56 -9.53
N HIS A 4 16.62 17.06 -8.40
CA HIS A 4 15.98 16.02 -7.62
C HIS A 4 14.77 16.64 -6.90
N LEU A 5 13.56 16.24 -7.28
CA LEU A 5 12.34 16.68 -6.60
C LEU A 5 12.18 15.86 -5.31
N LEU A 6 12.54 16.49 -4.19
CA LEU A 6 12.32 16.03 -2.83
C LEU A 6 10.83 16.16 -2.48
N CYS A 7 10.30 15.18 -1.75
CA CYS A 7 8.93 15.20 -1.23
C CYS A 7 8.74 16.36 -0.23
N CYS A 8 8.32 17.52 -0.71
CA CYS A 8 7.65 18.58 0.03
C CYS A 8 6.73 19.34 -0.95
N ILE A 9 5.62 19.79 -0.40
CA ILE A 9 4.49 20.45 -1.05
C ILE A 9 4.91 21.66 -1.94
N ALA A 10 4.38 21.68 -3.19
CA ALA A 10 4.32 22.77 -4.20
C ALA A 10 5.59 23.14 -5.02
N PRO A 11 5.48 23.82 -6.19
CA PRO A 11 4.58 23.59 -7.34
C PRO A 11 5.35 23.66 -8.68
N LEU A 12 5.57 22.55 -9.37
CA LEU A 12 6.04 22.55 -10.77
C LEU A 12 5.44 21.35 -11.53
N PHE A 13 4.12 21.32 -11.65
CA PHE A 13 3.42 20.41 -12.56
C PHE A 13 2.40 21.23 -13.33
N ARG A 14 2.72 21.59 -14.58
CA ARG A 14 1.77 22.29 -15.46
C ARG A 14 0.69 21.35 -16.01
N ASP A 15 0.92 20.02 -15.98
CA ASP A 15 0.01 19.04 -16.60
C ASP A 15 -0.53 17.97 -15.62
N ALA A 16 -0.16 18.02 -14.33
CA ALA A 16 -0.76 17.19 -13.29
C ALA A 16 -1.46 18.10 -12.28
N ILE A 17 -2.77 17.91 -12.12
CA ILE A 17 -3.55 18.60 -11.09
C ILE A 17 -3.12 18.02 -9.73
N LEU A 18 -2.13 18.65 -9.09
CA LEU A 18 -1.86 18.49 -7.67
C LEU A 18 -2.94 19.25 -6.91
N SER A 19 -4.01 18.54 -6.56
CA SER A 19 -5.17 19.12 -5.88
C SER A 19 -4.88 19.28 -4.38
N GLU A 20 -4.12 20.31 -3.99
CA GLU A 20 -4.09 20.75 -2.58
C GLU A 20 -5.26 21.70 -2.26
N ASN A 21 -5.79 22.40 -3.27
CA ASN A 21 -6.89 23.35 -3.09
C ASN A 21 -8.31 22.74 -3.12
N VAL A 22 -8.44 21.42 -3.22
CA VAL A 22 -9.76 20.72 -3.19
C VAL A 22 -10.28 20.50 -1.77
N LEU A 23 -9.53 20.87 -0.73
CA LEU A 23 -10.06 20.80 0.65
C LEU A 23 -11.18 21.83 0.92
N LYS A 24 -11.31 22.88 0.09
CA LYS A 24 -12.42 23.86 0.20
C LYS A 24 -13.50 23.69 -0.88
N ASP A 25 -13.20 23.07 -2.01
CA ASP A 25 -14.21 22.73 -3.02
C ASP A 25 -14.71 21.30 -2.79
N ARG A 26 -15.90 21.17 -2.20
CA ARG A 26 -16.58 19.87 -1.98
C ARG A 26 -16.91 19.10 -3.26
N ARG A 27 -16.65 19.68 -4.45
CA ARG A 27 -16.93 19.05 -5.72
C ARG A 27 -15.69 18.33 -6.22
N LEU A 28 -15.73 17.01 -6.18
CA LEU A 28 -14.91 16.18 -7.06
C LEU A 28 -15.32 16.54 -8.48
N HIS A 29 -14.46 17.27 -9.20
CA HIS A 29 -14.71 17.52 -10.62
C HIS A 29 -14.45 16.21 -11.36
N PRO A 30 -15.45 15.66 -12.07
CA PRO A 30 -15.22 14.51 -12.93
C PRO A 30 -14.06 14.82 -13.88
N ARG A 31 -13.24 13.81 -14.18
CA ARG A 31 -12.16 13.93 -15.17
C ARG A 31 -12.77 14.47 -16.47
N LYS A 32 -12.48 15.73 -16.80
CA LYS A 32 -13.02 16.39 -18.00
C LYS A 32 -12.37 15.90 -19.29
N ASP A 33 -11.09 15.53 -19.20
CA ASP A 33 -10.29 15.07 -20.32
C ASP A 33 -9.64 13.70 -20.02
N PRO A 34 -9.91 12.65 -20.81
CA PRO A 34 -9.28 11.33 -20.69
C PRO A 34 -7.74 11.36 -20.77
N CYS A 35 -7.15 12.38 -21.40
CA CYS A 35 -5.71 12.54 -21.50
C CYS A 35 -5.05 13.10 -20.22
N THR A 36 -5.82 13.77 -19.36
CA THR A 36 -5.31 14.33 -18.10
C THR A 36 -4.93 13.20 -17.14
N THR A 37 -3.68 13.15 -16.69
CA THR A 37 -3.25 12.17 -15.69
C THR A 37 -3.64 12.63 -14.29
N VAL A 38 -4.33 11.77 -13.53
CA VAL A 38 -4.79 12.05 -12.17
C VAL A 38 -4.03 11.18 -11.18
N ILE A 39 -3.22 11.83 -10.34
CA ILE A 39 -2.56 11.20 -9.19
C ILE A 39 -3.18 11.79 -7.93
N SER A 40 -3.59 10.92 -7.02
CA SER A 40 -4.22 11.34 -5.77
C SER A 40 -3.49 10.74 -4.57
N PHE A 41 -3.63 11.40 -3.42
CA PHE A 41 -2.93 11.04 -2.20
C PHE A 41 -3.91 11.00 -1.03
N SER A 42 -3.67 10.10 -0.10
CA SER A 42 -4.28 10.16 1.22
C SER A 42 -3.34 9.54 2.25
N HIS A 43 -3.46 9.89 3.53
CA HIS A 43 -2.68 9.19 4.55
C HIS A 43 -3.27 7.81 4.86
N PHE A 44 -4.60 7.74 4.95
CA PHE A 44 -5.35 6.55 5.33
C PHE A 44 -5.70 5.66 4.14
N LEU A 45 -6.05 4.41 4.41
CA LEU A 45 -6.44 3.45 3.38
C LEU A 45 -7.82 3.81 2.79
N PRO A 46 -7.95 3.93 1.47
CA PRO A 46 -9.24 4.16 0.83
C PRO A 46 -10.11 2.89 0.76
N ARG A 47 -9.51 1.71 0.98
CA ARG A 47 -10.14 0.39 0.78
C ARG A 47 -9.64 -0.62 1.80
N GLN A 48 -10.52 -1.52 2.23
CA GLN A 48 -10.18 -2.57 3.20
C GLN A 48 -9.27 -3.64 2.58
N GLU A 49 -9.39 -3.84 1.26
CA GLU A 49 -8.60 -4.77 0.46
C GLU A 49 -7.12 -4.40 0.42
N LEU A 50 -6.77 -3.13 0.73
CA LEU A 50 -5.39 -2.63 0.79
C LEU A 50 -4.72 -2.87 2.16
N LEU A 51 -5.35 -3.66 3.03
CA LEU A 51 -4.83 -4.09 4.31
C LEU A 51 -4.74 -5.62 4.32
N PRO A 52 -3.72 -6.24 4.95
CA PRO A 52 -3.79 -7.66 5.26
C PRO A 52 -5.00 -7.97 6.14
N GLU A 53 -5.50 -9.20 6.02
CA GLU A 53 -6.63 -9.65 6.81
C GLU A 53 -6.33 -9.64 8.30
N LYS A 54 -7.37 -9.46 9.12
CA LYS A 54 -7.23 -9.33 10.57
C LYS A 54 -6.44 -10.49 11.21
N ARG A 55 -6.54 -11.71 10.65
CA ARG A 55 -5.79 -12.91 11.05
C ARG A 55 -4.27 -12.83 10.80
N LEU A 56 -3.82 -11.96 9.89
CA LEU A 56 -2.43 -11.78 9.46
C LEU A 56 -1.79 -10.50 10.03
N LEU A 57 -2.52 -9.73 10.85
CA LEU A 57 -2.04 -8.48 11.42
C LEU A 57 -1.38 -8.71 12.78
N TYR A 58 -0.21 -8.09 13.00
CA TYR A 58 0.44 -8.02 14.31
C TYR A 58 -0.43 -7.35 15.37
N PHE A 59 -1.21 -6.35 14.95
CA PHE A 59 -2.13 -5.61 15.79
C PHE A 59 -3.52 -5.59 15.13
N PRO A 60 -4.33 -6.66 15.32
CA PRO A 60 -5.66 -6.78 14.71
C PRO A 60 -6.60 -5.58 14.90
N PRO A 61 -6.59 -4.84 16.02
CA PRO A 61 -7.43 -3.65 16.18
C PRO A 61 -7.14 -2.53 15.17
N ILE A 62 -5.95 -2.49 14.55
CA ILE A 62 -5.60 -1.45 13.57
C ILE A 62 -6.64 -1.37 12.45
N ALA A 63 -7.22 -2.50 12.04
CA ALA A 63 -8.22 -2.57 10.98
C ALA A 63 -9.44 -1.66 11.21
N LYS A 64 -9.71 -1.23 12.45
CA LYS A 64 -10.79 -0.30 12.79
C LYS A 64 -10.45 1.18 12.56
N ALA A 65 -9.17 1.53 12.42
CA ALA A 65 -8.67 2.91 12.40
C ALA A 65 -7.84 3.26 11.15
N VAL A 66 -7.77 2.36 10.16
CA VAL A 66 -6.89 2.53 9.00
C VAL A 66 -7.44 3.38 7.88
N GLY A 67 -8.75 3.63 7.85
CA GLY A 67 -9.44 4.13 6.67
C GLY A 67 -10.86 4.60 6.97
N SER A 68 -11.55 5.06 5.92
CA SER A 68 -12.97 5.41 6.01
C SER A 68 -13.71 5.12 4.71
N ARG A 69 -15.00 4.80 4.84
CA ARG A 69 -15.88 4.57 3.68
C ARG A 69 -15.98 5.82 2.78
N HIS A 70 -16.09 7.00 3.38
CA HIS A 70 -16.17 8.28 2.67
C HIS A 70 -14.91 8.55 1.83
N LEU A 71 -13.72 8.23 2.34
CA LEU A 71 -12.49 8.31 1.56
C LEU A 71 -12.54 7.39 0.35
N GLY A 72 -12.93 6.13 0.54
CA GLY A 72 -13.08 5.17 -0.55
C GLY A 72 -14.07 5.61 -1.61
N GLU A 73 -15.21 6.18 -1.22
CA GLU A 73 -16.21 6.75 -2.13
C GLU A 73 -15.63 7.91 -2.95
N ARG A 74 -14.86 8.81 -2.32
CA ARG A 74 -14.20 9.91 -3.02
C ARG A 74 -13.18 9.42 -4.03
N ILE A 75 -12.36 8.42 -3.68
CA ILE A 75 -11.37 7.86 -4.60
C ILE A 75 -12.04 7.12 -5.76
N ARG A 76 -13.13 6.37 -5.50
CA ARG A 76 -13.91 5.71 -6.56
C ARG A 76 -14.54 6.71 -7.53
N ALA A 77 -15.11 7.81 -7.02
CA ALA A 77 -15.66 8.87 -7.85
C ALA A 77 -14.58 9.65 -8.63
N LEU A 78 -13.39 9.82 -8.05
CA LEU A 78 -12.25 10.46 -8.71
C LEU A 78 -11.65 9.59 -9.82
N ALA A 79 -11.69 8.26 -9.68
CA ALA A 79 -11.09 7.28 -10.58
C ALA A 79 -9.65 7.65 -11.03
N PRO A 80 -8.72 7.86 -10.09
CA PRO A 80 -7.37 8.31 -10.42
C PRO A 80 -6.58 7.21 -11.14
N ASP A 81 -5.60 7.60 -11.97
CA ASP A 81 -4.68 6.65 -12.60
C ASP A 81 -3.76 6.00 -11.54
N LEU A 82 -3.40 6.76 -10.49
CA LEU A 82 -2.64 6.31 -9.31
C LEU A 82 -3.17 6.96 -8.03
N HIS A 83 -3.37 6.17 -6.99
CA HIS A 83 -3.62 6.60 -5.62
C HIS A 83 -2.49 6.15 -4.68
N ILE A 84 -1.81 7.11 -4.07
CA ILE A 84 -0.74 6.85 -3.11
C ILE A 84 -1.28 7.01 -1.69
N PHE A 85 -0.99 6.03 -0.83
CA PHE A 85 -1.50 5.99 0.54
C PHE A 85 -0.45 5.52 1.54
N GLY A 86 -0.79 5.54 2.83
CA GLY A 86 0.14 5.27 3.93
C GLY A 86 -0.47 4.62 5.16
N HIS A 87 -0.06 5.11 6.33
CA HIS A 87 -0.59 4.76 7.67
C HIS A 87 -0.23 3.37 8.22
N THR A 88 -0.29 2.29 7.44
CA THR A 88 -0.19 0.93 8.02
C THR A 88 1.22 0.33 8.06
N HIS A 89 2.21 1.00 7.46
CA HIS A 89 3.60 0.56 7.36
C HIS A 89 3.80 -0.76 6.58
N TYR A 90 2.75 -1.28 5.94
CA TYR A 90 2.82 -2.39 5.00
C TYR A 90 3.11 -1.90 3.59
N GLY A 91 3.94 -2.63 2.85
CA GLY A 91 4.18 -2.31 1.45
C GLY A 91 3.06 -2.90 0.62
N TRP A 92 2.47 -2.08 -0.24
CA TRP A 92 1.34 -2.50 -1.07
C TRP A 92 1.44 -1.93 -2.46
N SER A 93 1.33 -2.79 -3.48
CA SER A 93 1.16 -2.34 -4.86
C SER A 93 0.16 -3.25 -5.56
N THR A 94 -0.97 -2.70 -5.99
CA THR A 94 -2.02 -3.45 -6.69
C THR A 94 -2.80 -2.53 -7.61
N GLN A 95 -3.56 -3.10 -8.54
CA GLN A 95 -4.60 -2.38 -9.27
C GLN A 95 -5.97 -2.90 -8.85
N LEU A 96 -6.92 -2.00 -8.60
CA LEU A 96 -8.31 -2.35 -8.31
C LEU A 96 -9.22 -1.32 -8.98
N ASP A 97 -10.26 -1.79 -9.70
CA ASP A 97 -11.23 -0.95 -10.41
C ASP A 97 -10.56 0.11 -11.32
N GLY A 98 -9.51 -0.29 -12.04
CA GLY A 98 -8.73 0.57 -12.92
C GLY A 98 -7.73 1.50 -12.23
N THR A 99 -7.88 1.76 -10.93
CA THR A 99 -6.97 2.60 -10.14
C THR A 99 -5.75 1.80 -9.66
N ARG A 100 -4.53 2.33 -9.86
CA ARG A 100 -3.31 1.79 -9.23
C ARG A 100 -3.23 2.29 -7.80
N TYR A 101 -2.92 1.42 -6.86
CA TYR A 101 -2.75 1.73 -5.44
C TYR A 101 -1.32 1.43 -5.03
N LEU A 102 -0.63 2.43 -4.48
CA LEU A 102 0.75 2.29 -4.00
C LEU A 102 0.88 2.77 -2.56
N GLN A 103 1.43 1.92 -1.69
CA GLN A 103 1.81 2.28 -0.33
C GLN A 103 3.30 2.01 -0.11
N ALA A 104 4.08 3.08 -0.11
CA ALA A 104 5.52 3.05 0.12
C ALA A 104 5.88 3.72 1.45
N CYS A 105 5.43 3.14 2.56
CA CYS A 105 5.72 3.69 3.88
C CYS A 105 7.20 3.55 4.24
N VAL A 106 7.79 4.65 4.70
CA VAL A 106 9.16 4.68 5.26
C VAL A 106 9.25 3.88 6.57
N ALA A 107 8.15 3.77 7.32
CA ALA A 107 8.07 3.09 8.62
C ALA A 107 9.04 3.65 9.68
N TYR A 108 9.04 3.11 10.90
CA TYR A 108 9.97 3.49 11.95
C TYR A 108 11.39 2.93 11.70
N PRO A 109 12.46 3.56 12.25
CA PRO A 109 13.83 3.05 12.10
C PRO A 109 13.99 1.57 12.48
N ARG A 110 13.39 1.16 13.62
CA ARG A 110 13.38 -0.24 14.08
C ARG A 110 12.64 -1.17 13.11
N GLU A 111 11.60 -0.68 12.45
CA GLU A 111 10.89 -1.47 11.45
C GLU A 111 11.76 -1.60 10.21
N ARG A 112 12.45 -0.55 9.77
CA ARG A 112 13.36 -0.61 8.63
C ARG A 112 14.55 -1.55 8.85
N SER A 113 15.03 -1.71 10.08
CA SER A 113 16.10 -2.68 10.39
C SER A 113 15.61 -4.12 10.31
N ASP A 114 14.37 -4.39 10.73
CA ASP A 114 13.78 -5.74 10.76
C ASP A 114 13.20 -6.15 9.39
N ARG A 115 12.76 -5.16 8.61
CA ARG A 115 12.12 -5.31 7.30
C ARG A 115 12.53 -4.11 6.42
N PRO A 116 13.68 -4.20 5.72
CA PRO A 116 14.08 -3.16 4.76
C PRO A 116 12.94 -2.97 3.75
N PHE A 117 12.72 -1.72 3.31
CA PHE A 117 11.44 -1.19 2.81
C PHE A 117 10.50 -2.21 2.15
N SER A 118 9.22 -2.13 2.48
CA SER A 118 8.24 -3.17 2.14
C SER A 118 7.81 -3.20 0.67
N ILE A 119 8.44 -2.37 -0.18
CA ILE A 119 8.20 -2.28 -1.62
C ILE A 119 9.51 -2.42 -2.40
N TYR A 120 9.43 -3.16 -3.51
CA TYR A 120 10.51 -3.41 -4.46
C TYR A 120 10.09 -2.89 -5.85
N CYS A 121 10.93 -2.12 -6.52
CA CYS A 121 10.72 -1.76 -7.92
C CYS A 121 10.91 -3.01 -8.79
N ARG A 122 9.95 -3.30 -9.67
CA ARG A 122 10.04 -4.46 -10.55
C ARG A 122 11.21 -4.27 -11.52
N GLY A 123 12.12 -5.25 -11.55
CA GLY A 123 13.31 -5.23 -12.40
C GLY A 123 14.59 -4.77 -11.68
N GLU A 124 14.49 -4.29 -10.43
CA GLU A 124 15.66 -4.06 -9.58
C GLU A 124 16.04 -5.35 -8.84
N ALA A 125 17.34 -5.62 -8.71
CA ALA A 125 17.86 -6.86 -8.13
C ALA A 125 17.62 -6.92 -6.61
N GLY A 126 16.43 -7.35 -6.20
CA GLY A 126 16.09 -7.84 -4.86
C GLY A 126 16.18 -6.86 -3.68
N ALA A 127 16.73 -5.67 -3.89
CA ALA A 127 16.80 -4.62 -2.89
C ALA A 127 15.49 -3.83 -2.84
N ALA A 128 15.04 -3.54 -1.62
CA ALA A 128 13.89 -2.69 -1.40
C ALA A 128 14.17 -1.28 -1.94
N SER A 129 13.20 -0.67 -2.62
CA SER A 129 13.41 0.65 -3.20
C SER A 129 13.41 1.70 -2.09
N ALA A 130 14.57 2.34 -1.91
CA ALA A 130 14.73 3.41 -0.93
C ALA A 130 14.02 4.69 -1.43
N PRO A 131 13.40 5.47 -0.53
CA PRO A 131 12.84 6.77 -0.89
C PRO A 131 13.96 7.77 -1.25
N PRO A 132 13.66 8.79 -2.09
CA PRO A 132 12.37 9.06 -2.72
C PRO A 132 12.06 8.07 -3.86
N LEU A 133 10.78 7.69 -3.99
CA LEU A 133 10.31 6.80 -5.06
C LEU A 133 9.81 7.56 -6.28
N LEU A 134 10.19 7.11 -7.48
CA LEU A 134 9.63 7.59 -8.73
C LEU A 134 8.24 6.99 -8.93
N VAL A 135 7.19 7.79 -8.79
CA VAL A 135 5.81 7.32 -8.95
C VAL A 135 5.21 7.64 -10.33
N TYR A 136 5.75 8.63 -11.03
CA TYR A 136 5.27 9.07 -12.33
C TYR A 136 6.39 9.76 -13.11
N SER A 137 6.48 9.50 -14.41
CA SER A 137 7.36 10.23 -15.32
C SER A 137 6.67 10.67 -16.61
N HIS A 138 7.10 11.84 -17.09
CA HIS A 138 6.70 12.46 -18.34
C HIS A 138 7.97 12.80 -19.14
N PRO A 139 8.00 12.65 -20.49
CA PRO A 139 6.90 12.25 -21.39
C PRO A 139 6.54 10.75 -21.31
N GLY A 140 5.32 10.39 -21.73
CA GLY A 140 4.89 8.98 -21.89
C GLY A 140 3.90 8.43 -20.87
N ARG A 141 3.47 9.23 -19.88
CA ARG A 141 2.50 8.81 -18.82
C ARG A 141 2.90 7.49 -18.14
N ASN A 142 4.17 7.36 -17.78
CA ASN A 142 4.70 6.12 -17.24
C ASN A 142 4.60 6.12 -15.72
N PHE A 143 4.17 4.99 -15.15
CA PHE A 143 4.19 4.74 -13.72
C PHE A 143 5.02 3.47 -13.48
N PRO A 144 6.16 3.59 -12.76
CA PRO A 144 6.95 2.42 -12.40
C PRO A 144 6.13 1.36 -11.68
N ALA A 145 6.43 0.09 -11.98
CA ALA A 145 5.79 -1.05 -11.34
C ALA A 145 6.53 -1.38 -10.04
N TYR A 146 5.76 -1.51 -8.96
CA TYR A 146 6.26 -1.84 -7.65
C TYR A 146 5.62 -3.14 -7.17
N GLU A 147 6.28 -3.85 -6.27
CA GLU A 147 5.80 -5.08 -5.68
C GLU A 147 5.89 -4.99 -4.16
N GLY A 148 4.79 -5.26 -3.47
CA GLY A 148 4.75 -5.41 -2.03
C GLY A 148 4.57 -6.87 -1.66
N PHE A 149 5.16 -7.30 -0.55
CA PHE A 149 5.03 -8.69 -0.08
C PHE A 149 3.56 -9.12 0.05
N TRP A 150 2.72 -8.31 0.71
CA TRP A 150 1.32 -8.66 0.92
C TRP A 150 0.49 -8.61 -0.36
N SER A 151 0.77 -7.65 -1.25
CA SER A 151 0.06 -7.62 -2.53
C SER A 151 0.39 -8.84 -3.38
N LYS A 152 1.66 -9.29 -3.40
CA LYS A 152 2.07 -10.55 -4.02
C LYS A 152 1.43 -11.77 -3.38
N TYR A 153 1.41 -11.85 -2.06
CA TYR A 153 0.74 -12.94 -1.36
C TYR A 153 -0.72 -13.09 -1.82
N TYR A 154 -1.47 -11.97 -1.93
CA TYR A 154 -2.87 -11.99 -2.36
C TYR A 154 -3.09 -12.13 -3.87
N GLU A 155 -2.04 -12.11 -4.70
CA GLU A 155 -2.15 -12.54 -6.11
C GLU A 155 -2.29 -14.07 -6.21
N GLU A 156 -1.65 -14.80 -5.29
CA GLU A 156 -1.62 -16.27 -5.26
C GLU A 156 -2.61 -16.88 -4.27
N HIS A 157 -3.04 -16.11 -3.26
CA HIS A 157 -3.87 -16.59 -2.16
C HIS A 157 -5.20 -15.81 -2.11
N PRO A 158 -6.36 -16.50 -2.20
CA PRO A 158 -7.65 -15.84 -2.08
C PRO A 158 -7.84 -15.28 -0.68
N ARG A 159 -8.49 -14.12 -0.62
CA ARG A 159 -8.87 -13.50 0.65
C ARG A 159 -9.98 -14.31 1.33
N ARG A 160 -9.85 -14.51 2.64
CA ARG A 160 -10.81 -15.11 3.58
C ARG A 160 -11.06 -14.17 4.78
N PRO A 161 -11.66 -12.97 4.59
CA PRO A 161 -11.75 -11.98 5.67
C PRO A 161 -12.70 -12.38 6.81
N GLN A 162 -13.62 -13.31 6.55
CA GLN A 162 -14.51 -13.91 7.56
C GLN A 162 -13.79 -14.97 8.40
N ASP A 163 -12.60 -15.40 7.98
CA ASP A 163 -11.80 -16.34 8.73
C ASP A 163 -11.14 -15.63 9.94
N LEU A 164 -11.89 -15.63 11.04
CA LEU A 164 -11.48 -15.07 12.32
C LEU A 164 -11.01 -16.15 13.30
N GLN A 165 -10.93 -17.43 12.89
CA GLN A 165 -10.62 -18.54 13.80
C GLN A 165 -9.22 -18.40 14.44
N TRP A 166 -8.35 -17.59 13.83
CA TRP A 166 -6.95 -17.35 14.22
C TRP A 166 -6.72 -16.17 15.16
N ILE A 167 -7.73 -15.32 15.42
CA ILE A 167 -7.57 -14.13 16.27
C ILE A 167 -7.62 -14.53 17.74
N TYR A 168 -6.44 -14.64 18.36
CA TYR A 168 -6.20 -14.78 19.81
C TYR A 168 -7.23 -15.63 20.55
N ARG A 169 -7.26 -16.93 20.24
CA ARG A 169 -7.96 -17.93 21.05
C ARG A 169 -6.92 -18.89 21.64
N PRO A 170 -7.04 -19.27 22.93
CA PRO A 170 -6.18 -20.30 23.51
C PRO A 170 -6.14 -21.54 22.61
N PRO A 171 -4.96 -22.13 22.37
CA PRO A 171 -3.69 -21.88 23.05
C PRO A 171 -2.83 -20.73 22.47
N ARG A 172 -3.33 -19.94 21.50
CA ARG A 172 -2.52 -18.97 20.74
C ARG A 172 -2.51 -17.58 21.37
N ASN A 173 -1.33 -17.13 21.80
CA ASN A 173 -1.08 -15.78 22.32
C ASN A 173 -0.44 -14.86 21.26
N GLN A 174 -0.50 -13.54 21.49
CA GLN A 174 0.00 -12.51 20.57
C GLN A 174 1.49 -12.62 20.23
N ALA A 175 2.31 -13.16 21.13
CA ALA A 175 3.74 -13.28 20.91
C ALA A 175 4.05 -14.32 19.83
N SER A 176 3.41 -15.49 19.86
CA SER A 176 3.60 -16.55 18.87
C SER A 176 3.19 -16.09 17.47
N VAL A 177 2.04 -15.42 17.35
CA VAL A 177 1.56 -14.86 16.07
C VAL A 177 2.54 -13.83 15.52
N THR A 178 3.03 -12.94 16.37
CA THR A 178 3.98 -11.91 15.97
C THR A 178 5.31 -12.52 15.50
N ALA A 179 5.80 -13.56 16.17
CA ALA A 179 7.06 -14.23 15.80
C ALA A 179 6.96 -14.91 14.42
N ALA A 180 5.88 -15.62 14.14
CA ALA A 180 5.71 -16.30 12.85
C ALA A 180 5.52 -15.32 11.69
N VAL A 181 4.69 -14.28 11.86
CA VAL A 181 4.48 -13.28 10.80
C VAL A 181 5.78 -12.49 10.54
N ARG A 182 6.62 -12.27 11.56
CA ARG A 182 7.96 -11.66 11.35
C ARG A 182 8.88 -12.56 10.53
N ARG A 183 8.94 -13.85 10.85
CA ARG A 183 9.71 -14.84 10.08
C ARG A 183 9.20 -14.95 8.63
N PHE A 184 7.90 -14.84 8.45
CA PHE A 184 7.20 -14.90 7.16
C PHE A 184 7.49 -13.69 6.26
N VAL A 185 7.37 -12.47 6.80
CA VAL A 185 7.61 -11.23 6.05
C VAL A 185 9.11 -10.98 5.83
N GLY A 186 9.98 -11.52 6.68
CA GLY A 186 11.40 -11.17 6.76
C GLY A 186 12.42 -12.06 6.04
N GLY A 187 12.08 -13.24 5.48
CA GLY A 187 13.19 -14.06 4.97
C GLY A 187 13.03 -15.40 4.24
N GLN A 188 11.85 -15.94 3.91
CA GLN A 188 11.81 -17.21 3.15
C GLN A 188 10.85 -17.13 1.95
N ARG A 189 11.42 -17.03 0.74
CA ARG A 189 10.73 -17.01 -0.57
C ARG A 189 10.29 -18.40 -1.07
N GLY A 190 10.03 -19.35 -0.16
CA GLY A 190 9.59 -20.70 -0.52
C GLY A 190 8.07 -20.81 -0.39
N LEU A 191 7.42 -21.30 -1.46
CA LEU A 191 5.98 -21.58 -1.61
C LEU A 191 5.18 -21.47 -0.31
N VAL A 192 4.55 -20.31 -0.18
CA VAL A 192 3.63 -20.02 0.90
C VAL A 192 2.36 -20.84 0.66
N THR A 193 1.91 -21.57 1.67
CA THR A 193 0.56 -22.14 1.70
C THR A 193 -0.11 -21.75 3.01
N ASP A 194 -1.44 -21.81 3.07
CA ASP A 194 -2.18 -21.60 4.32
C ASP A 194 -1.71 -22.60 5.42
N GLU A 195 -1.29 -23.81 5.03
CA GLU A 195 -0.67 -24.78 5.95
C GLU A 195 0.71 -24.31 6.45
N GLY A 196 1.53 -23.67 5.61
CA GLY A 196 2.84 -23.11 6.02
C GLY A 196 2.71 -21.98 7.03
N ILE A 197 1.70 -21.10 6.88
CA ILE A 197 1.37 -20.08 7.89
C ILE A 197 0.84 -20.76 9.16
N SER A 198 0.02 -21.81 9.02
CA SER A 198 -0.51 -22.56 10.17
C SER A 198 0.55 -23.40 10.90
N ALA A 199 1.63 -23.83 10.24
CA ALA A 199 2.69 -24.68 10.79
C ALA A 199 3.85 -23.89 11.43
N LEU A 200 3.99 -22.60 11.11
CA LEU A 200 4.88 -21.67 11.81
C LEU A 200 4.29 -21.19 13.17
N LEU A 201 3.08 -21.62 13.52
CA LEU A 201 2.18 -21.12 14.60
C LEU A 201 1.56 -22.25 15.44
#